data_AF-A0A957I6G0-F1
#
_entry.id   AF-A0A957I6G0-F1
#
_cell.length_a   1.000
_cell.length_b   1.000
_cell.length_c   1.000
_cell.angle_alpha   90.00
_cell.angle_beta   90.00
_cell.angle_gamma   90.00
#
_symmetry.space_group_name_H-M   'P 1'
#
loop_
_entity.id
_entity.type
_entity.pdbx_description
1 polymer ?
#
loop_
_entity_poly.entity_id
_entity_poly.type
_entity_poly.pdbx_seq_one_letter_code
_entity_poly.pdbx_strand_id
1 'polypeptide(L)'
;MSENDLDKGVGKPLIVAGLGDVGAQLDRCFVPLGLPAESGFGSRKYVGEVNGRSTNITIAARTRNQYIGSSIRYRKFTGLWMDISVETPVMSRLMLAQPRGWARRFSAFVQRLRGNRPIETVPNLVENIIAFAHDPAWGETFLADTAVQSHLILLMNHPTLPPGAATFLSPGKWQWTTPAMPSDFTPEAARQWVNALGHLAAAAEKTPPMTAVQPSWLERQNPKTSAFVVAIAFLFGIPFLLFMCCMLPALMLVFLNAR
;
A
#
# COMPACT_ATOMS: atom_id res chain seq x y z
N MET A 1 31.18 27.14 1.34
CA MET A 1 30.11 26.13 1.37
C MET A 1 28.84 26.82 0.94
N SER A 2 28.32 26.47 -0.23
CA SER A 2 27.27 27.22 -0.92
C SER A 2 25.89 26.68 -0.54
N GLU A 3 24.91 27.58 -0.44
CA GLU A 3 23.50 27.38 -0.12
C GLU A 3 22.78 26.39 -1.07
N ASN A 4 23.44 25.95 -2.14
CA ASN A 4 22.91 25.02 -3.14
C ASN A 4 23.07 23.52 -2.82
N ASP A 5 23.81 23.13 -1.77
CA ASP A 5 23.92 21.72 -1.39
C ASP A 5 22.78 21.25 -0.46
N LEU A 6 21.94 22.17 0.05
CA LEU A 6 20.71 21.85 0.79
C LEU A 6 19.53 21.47 -0.12
N ASP A 7 19.67 21.60 -1.45
CA ASP A 7 18.56 21.44 -2.40
C ASP A 7 18.58 20.11 -3.17
N LYS A 8 19.48 19.18 -2.83
CA LYS A 8 19.55 17.85 -3.44
C LYS A 8 18.68 16.82 -2.69
N GLY A 9 17.38 16.91 -2.94
CA GLY A 9 16.44 15.79 -2.85
C GLY A 9 15.86 15.53 -1.46
N VAL A 10 14.68 14.89 -1.44
CA VAL A 10 13.97 14.35 -0.24
C VAL A 10 13.07 15.34 0.53
N GLY A 11 13.32 16.65 0.50
CA GLY A 11 12.61 17.60 1.38
C GLY A 11 11.28 18.20 0.88
N LYS A 12 11.18 18.63 -0.39
CA LYS A 12 10.16 19.64 -0.78
C LYS A 12 8.69 19.32 -0.45
N PRO A 13 8.11 18.13 -0.69
CA PRO A 13 6.69 17.91 -0.37
C PRO A 13 6.40 17.66 1.11
N LEU A 14 7.37 17.18 1.90
CA LEU A 14 7.25 17.04 3.36
C LEU A 14 7.53 18.38 4.07
N ILE A 15 8.47 19.17 3.55
CA ILE A 15 8.79 20.52 4.03
C ILE A 15 7.65 21.51 3.68
N VAL A 16 7.06 21.42 2.49
CA VAL A 16 5.88 22.23 2.10
C VAL A 16 4.63 21.86 2.94
N ALA A 17 4.60 20.67 3.55
CA ALA A 17 3.59 20.30 4.54
C ALA A 17 3.90 20.78 5.97
N GLY A 18 4.98 21.55 6.18
CA GLY A 18 5.37 22.10 7.49
C GLY A 18 6.09 21.13 8.42
N LEU A 19 6.61 20.01 7.91
CA LEU A 19 7.06 18.86 8.72
C LEU A 19 8.60 18.70 8.76
N GLY A 20 9.33 19.81 8.84
CA GLY A 20 10.80 19.86 8.71
C GLY A 20 11.60 18.96 9.66
N ASP A 21 11.04 18.54 10.80
CA ASP A 21 11.69 17.68 11.81
C ASP A 21 11.27 16.19 11.73
N VAL A 22 10.25 15.85 10.92
CA VAL A 22 9.73 14.47 10.85
C VAL A 22 10.76 13.52 10.24
N GLY A 23 11.62 14.01 9.32
CA GLY A 23 12.69 13.20 8.73
C GLY A 23 13.65 12.63 9.77
N ALA A 24 14.15 13.48 10.67
CA ALA A 24 15.08 13.07 11.72
C ALA A 24 14.39 12.18 12.77
N GLN A 25 13.13 12.45 13.10
CA GLN A 25 12.34 11.60 13.98
C GLN A 25 12.15 10.18 13.40
N LEU A 26 11.83 10.09 12.10
CA LEU A 26 11.70 8.80 11.41
C LEU A 26 13.05 8.06 11.36
N ASP A 27 14.16 8.77 11.15
CA ASP A 27 15.50 8.16 11.16
C ASP A 27 15.82 7.53 12.52
N ARG A 28 15.52 8.22 13.62
CA ARG A 28 15.68 7.67 14.98
C ARG A 28 14.82 6.43 15.22
N CYS A 29 13.72 6.27 14.49
CA CYS A 29 12.84 5.12 14.62
C CYS A 29 13.32 3.92 13.80
N PHE A 30 13.74 4.13 12.55
CA PHE A 30 13.93 3.03 11.59
C PHE A 30 15.39 2.68 11.32
N VAL A 31 16.32 3.64 11.36
CA VAL A 31 17.75 3.34 11.13
C VAL A 31 18.30 2.36 12.17
N PRO A 32 18.01 2.49 13.49
CA PRO A 32 18.45 1.51 14.48
C PRO A 32 17.86 0.10 14.31
N LEU A 33 16.79 -0.05 13.53
CA LEU A 33 16.22 -1.35 13.20
C LEU A 33 16.95 -2.04 12.04
N GLY A 34 18.02 -1.45 11.49
CA GLY A 34 18.70 -1.97 10.30
C GLY A 34 18.02 -1.56 8.99
N LEU A 35 17.18 -0.53 9.01
CA LEU A 35 16.47 0.00 7.85
C LEU A 35 17.04 1.38 7.49
N PRO A 36 18.14 1.46 6.71
CA PRO A 36 18.68 2.74 6.25
C PRO A 36 17.68 3.49 5.36
N ALA A 37 17.74 4.82 5.39
CA ALA A 37 16.93 5.66 4.54
C ALA A 37 17.38 5.55 3.07
N GLU A 38 16.43 5.30 2.17
CA GLU A 38 16.60 5.44 0.72
C GLU A 38 15.98 6.74 0.23
N SER A 39 16.65 7.39 -0.73
CA SER A 39 16.12 8.61 -1.36
C SER A 39 14.94 8.28 -2.27
N GLY A 40 13.81 8.93 -2.02
CA GLY A 40 12.60 8.82 -2.83
C GLY A 40 12.10 10.19 -3.28
N PHE A 41 11.55 10.25 -4.50
CA PHE A 41 10.84 11.45 -4.95
C PHE A 41 9.47 11.51 -4.24
N GLY A 42 9.28 12.49 -3.36
CA GLY A 42 8.00 12.73 -2.68
C GLY A 42 7.56 11.73 -1.61
N SER A 43 8.45 10.81 -1.23
CA SER A 43 8.25 9.86 -0.13
C SER A 43 9.60 9.58 0.54
N ARG A 44 9.55 9.26 1.84
CA ARG A 44 10.71 8.77 2.58
C ARG A 44 10.62 7.25 2.66
N LYS A 45 11.68 6.55 2.29
CA LYS A 45 11.72 5.09 2.23
C LYS A 45 12.80 4.56 3.14
N TYR A 46 12.56 3.44 3.78
CA TYR A 46 13.54 2.70 4.55
C TYR A 46 13.50 1.25 4.10
N VAL A 47 14.64 0.73 3.70
CA VAL A 47 14.74 -0.62 3.12
C VAL A 47 15.92 -1.33 3.74
N GLY A 48 15.70 -2.55 4.19
CA GLY A 48 16.73 -3.37 4.81
C GLY A 48 16.18 -4.72 5.22
N GLU A 49 16.90 -5.38 6.11
CA GLU A 49 16.54 -6.71 6.61
C GLU A 49 16.31 -6.65 8.11
N VAL A 50 15.18 -7.20 8.56
CA VAL A 50 14.82 -7.29 9.98
C VAL A 50 14.47 -8.73 10.29
N ASN A 51 15.15 -9.34 11.25
CA ASN A 51 14.96 -10.74 11.64
C ASN A 51 15.00 -11.72 10.45
N GLY A 52 15.93 -11.54 9.51
CA GLY A 52 16.07 -12.42 8.34
C GLY A 52 15.11 -12.11 7.18
N ARG A 53 14.36 -11.00 7.22
CA ARG A 53 13.31 -10.68 6.24
C ARG A 53 13.50 -9.31 5.61
N SER A 54 13.43 -9.27 4.28
CA SER A 54 13.38 -8.00 3.55
C SER A 54 12.17 -7.19 3.99
N THR A 55 12.44 -5.99 4.48
CA THR A 55 11.46 -5.09 5.06
C THR A 55 11.59 -3.73 4.39
N ASN A 56 10.45 -3.18 3.97
CA ASN A 56 10.35 -1.87 3.33
C ASN A 56 9.27 -1.05 4.00
N ILE A 57 9.66 0.14 4.43
CA ILE A 57 8.78 1.15 5.02
C ILE A 57 8.77 2.36 4.11
N THR A 58 7.59 2.79 3.69
CA THR A 58 7.40 4.01 2.89
C THR A 58 6.48 4.96 3.65
N ILE A 59 6.91 6.20 3.83
CA ILE A 59 6.10 7.29 4.37
C ILE A 59 5.92 8.33 3.29
N ALA A 60 4.68 8.63 2.94
CA ALA A 60 4.34 9.56 1.87
C ALA A 60 3.26 10.55 2.30
N ALA A 61 3.36 11.77 1.79
CA ALA A 61 2.29 12.74 1.89
C ALA A 61 1.11 12.31 1.01
N ARG A 62 -0.08 12.20 1.59
CA ARG A 62 -1.30 11.99 0.81
C ARG A 62 -1.89 13.35 0.49
N THR A 63 -2.17 13.59 -0.79
CA THR A 63 -2.80 14.83 -1.25
C THR A 63 -4.07 14.52 -2.02
N ARG A 64 -5.10 15.34 -1.84
CA ARG A 64 -6.33 15.30 -2.64
C ARG A 64 -6.35 16.48 -3.61
N ASN A 65 -6.66 16.21 -4.88
CA ASN A 65 -6.94 17.27 -5.84
C ASN A 65 -8.29 17.91 -5.50
N GLN A 66 -8.31 19.23 -5.32
CA GLN A 66 -9.55 19.99 -5.19
C GLN A 66 -9.85 20.67 -6.52
N TYR A 67 -11.02 20.37 -7.07
CA TYR A 67 -11.50 20.88 -8.35
C TYR A 67 -12.51 22.00 -8.12
N ILE A 68 -12.48 23.05 -8.96
CA ILE A 68 -13.58 24.00 -9.13
C ILE A 68 -13.96 23.97 -10.60
N GLY A 69 -15.16 23.48 -10.91
CA GLY A 69 -15.53 23.16 -12.29
C GLY A 69 -14.68 22.01 -12.85
N SER A 70 -14.11 22.20 -14.05
CA SER A 70 -13.30 21.20 -14.75
C SER A 70 -11.79 21.31 -14.51
N SER A 71 -11.31 22.27 -13.70
CA SER A 71 -9.88 22.49 -13.47
C SER A 71 -9.47 22.22 -12.02
N ILE A 72 -8.24 21.68 -11.85
CA ILE A 72 -7.62 21.49 -10.53
C ILE A 72 -7.17 22.86 -10.02
N ARG A 73 -7.68 23.30 -8.86
CA ARG A 73 -7.28 24.58 -8.27
C ARG A 73 -5.98 24.46 -7.49
N TYR A 74 -5.85 23.41 -6.68
CA TYR A 74 -4.62 23.07 -5.94
C TYR A 74 -4.71 21.66 -5.32
N ARG A 75 -3.55 21.12 -4.91
CA ARG A 75 -3.43 19.86 -4.15
C ARG A 75 -3.54 20.16 -2.66
N LYS A 76 -4.60 19.68 -2.00
CA LYS A 76 -4.77 19.81 -0.55
C LYS A 76 -4.05 18.65 0.14
N PHE A 77 -3.13 18.95 1.06
CA PHE A 77 -2.52 17.94 1.92
C PHE A 77 -3.58 17.32 2.85
N THR A 78 -3.61 16.00 2.91
CA THR A 78 -4.60 15.24 3.70
C THR A 78 -3.98 14.42 4.83
N GLY A 79 -2.67 14.57 5.08
CA GLY A 79 -1.93 13.84 6.10
C GLY A 79 -0.85 12.94 5.52
N LEU A 80 -0.06 12.32 6.40
CA LEU A 80 0.92 11.31 6.02
C LEU A 80 0.28 9.92 6.04
N TRP A 81 0.80 9.06 5.18
CA TRP A 81 0.49 7.64 5.14
C TRP A 81 1.78 6.86 5.24
N MET A 82 1.75 5.79 6.03
CA MET A 82 2.85 4.87 6.21
C MET A 82 2.44 3.49 5.72
N ASP A 83 3.30 2.90 4.91
CA ASP A 83 3.20 1.54 4.41
C ASP A 83 4.41 0.76 4.92
N ILE A 84 4.20 -0.23 5.77
CA ILE A 84 5.21 -1.21 6.18
C ILE A 84 4.96 -2.49 5.42
N SER A 85 6.02 -3.11 4.93
CA SER A 85 5.91 -4.35 4.19
C SER A 85 7.07 -5.27 4.46
N VAL A 86 6.78 -6.55 4.67
CA VAL A 86 7.73 -7.59 5.06
C VAL A 86 7.58 -8.77 4.09
N GLU A 87 8.71 -9.31 3.64
CA GLU A 87 8.74 -10.48 2.77
C GLU A 87 8.33 -11.76 3.51
N THR A 88 7.61 -12.62 2.78
CA THR A 88 7.18 -13.94 3.24
C THR A 88 7.10 -14.89 2.03
N PRO A 89 7.43 -16.19 2.14
CA PRO A 89 7.26 -17.13 1.06
C PRO A 89 5.79 -17.52 0.84
N VAL A 90 4.85 -17.05 1.68
CA VAL A 90 3.42 -17.36 1.52
C VAL A 90 2.87 -16.70 0.27
N MET A 91 2.43 -17.53 -0.67
CA MET A 91 1.83 -17.10 -1.93
C MET A 91 0.31 -17.11 -1.81
N SER A 92 -0.28 -16.13 -1.14
CA SER A 92 -1.74 -16.05 -0.99
C SER A 92 -2.22 -14.61 -0.91
N ARG A 93 -3.54 -14.43 -0.75
CA ARG A 93 -4.16 -13.13 -0.51
C ARG A 93 -5.04 -13.16 0.73
N LEU A 94 -4.80 -12.20 1.61
CA LEU A 94 -5.60 -11.91 2.79
C LEU A 94 -5.73 -10.39 2.90
N MET A 95 -6.87 -9.90 3.38
CA MET A 95 -7.08 -8.49 3.64
C MET A 95 -7.91 -8.35 4.90
N LEU A 96 -7.48 -7.47 5.81
CA LEU A 96 -8.27 -7.01 6.94
C LEU A 96 -8.26 -5.49 6.96
N ALA A 97 -9.43 -4.88 7.04
CA ALA A 97 -9.58 -3.43 7.06
C ALA A 97 -10.84 -2.99 7.81
N GLN A 98 -10.91 -1.69 8.11
CA GLN A 98 -12.06 -1.04 8.76
C GLN A 98 -12.76 0.00 7.87
N PRO A 99 -13.25 -0.37 6.67
CA PRO A 99 -13.88 0.61 5.80
C PRO A 99 -15.27 1.01 6.33
N ARG A 100 -15.54 2.31 6.30
CA ARG A 100 -16.83 2.89 6.71
C ARG A 100 -17.70 3.25 5.50
N GLY A 101 -19.02 3.14 5.66
CA GLY A 101 -20.00 3.57 4.66
C GLY A 101 -19.81 2.92 3.28
N TRP A 102 -19.82 3.74 2.22
CA TRP A 102 -19.71 3.27 0.83
C TRP A 102 -18.37 2.58 0.52
N ALA A 103 -17.30 2.93 1.24
CA ALA A 103 -15.99 2.29 1.08
C ALA A 103 -16.03 0.78 1.37
N ARG A 104 -16.94 0.32 2.23
CA ARG A 104 -17.14 -1.09 2.53
C ARG A 104 -17.63 -1.87 1.31
N ARG A 105 -18.64 -1.32 0.62
CA ARG A 105 -19.20 -1.94 -0.60
C ARG A 105 -18.18 -1.94 -1.74
N PHE A 106 -17.47 -0.83 -1.92
CA PHE A 106 -16.42 -0.71 -2.92
C PHE A 106 -15.28 -1.70 -2.65
N SER A 107 -14.83 -1.81 -1.40
CA SER A 107 -13.81 -2.78 -0.99
C SER A 107 -14.26 -4.21 -1.28
N ALA A 108 -15.48 -4.59 -0.91
CA ALA A 108 -16.02 -5.92 -1.21
C ALA A 108 -16.08 -6.21 -2.72
N PHE A 109 -16.47 -5.22 -3.52
CA PHE A 109 -16.48 -5.33 -4.98
C PHE A 109 -15.08 -5.57 -5.55
N VAL A 110 -14.09 -4.74 -5.17
CA VAL A 110 -12.70 -4.89 -5.62
C VAL A 110 -12.12 -6.23 -5.20
N GLN A 111 -12.42 -6.69 -3.98
CA GLN A 111 -11.90 -7.96 -3.49
C GLN A 111 -12.49 -9.16 -4.22
N ARG A 112 -13.79 -9.13 -4.56
CA ARG A 112 -14.39 -10.14 -5.43
C ARG A 112 -13.76 -10.17 -6.81
N LEU A 113 -13.47 -9.01 -7.41
CA LEU A 113 -12.75 -8.94 -8.69
C LEU A 113 -11.35 -9.56 -8.61
N ARG A 114 -10.69 -9.50 -7.45
CA ARG A 114 -9.39 -10.13 -7.20
C ARG A 114 -9.47 -11.62 -6.85
N GLY A 115 -10.68 -12.21 -6.88
CA GLY A 115 -10.92 -13.60 -6.53
C GLY A 115 -10.86 -13.87 -5.03
N ASN A 116 -10.95 -12.83 -4.19
CA ASN A 116 -11.03 -12.98 -2.74
C ASN A 116 -12.50 -13.11 -2.32
N ARG A 117 -12.75 -13.96 -1.33
CA ARG A 117 -14.06 -14.20 -0.72
C ARG A 117 -14.08 -13.66 0.71
N PRO A 118 -15.23 -13.18 1.19
CA PRO A 118 -15.34 -12.74 2.58
C PRO A 118 -15.08 -13.92 3.52
N ILE A 119 -14.43 -13.64 4.64
CA ILE A 119 -14.35 -14.56 5.77
C ILE A 119 -15.65 -14.41 6.57
N GLU A 120 -16.35 -15.51 6.85
CA GLU A 120 -17.65 -15.47 7.51
C GLU A 120 -17.49 -15.22 9.01
N THR A 121 -16.51 -15.92 9.61
CA THR A 121 -16.22 -15.80 11.05
C THR A 121 -14.95 -14.99 11.27
N VAL A 122 -15.11 -13.67 11.39
CA VAL A 122 -14.02 -12.77 11.80
C VAL A 122 -14.09 -12.54 13.31
N PRO A 123 -13.03 -12.82 14.08
CA PRO A 123 -13.04 -12.52 15.51
C PRO A 123 -13.26 -11.02 15.74
N ASN A 124 -13.96 -10.67 16.82
CA ASN A 124 -14.23 -9.28 17.17
C ASN A 124 -12.99 -8.61 17.80
N LEU A 125 -11.92 -8.48 17.01
CA LEU A 125 -10.63 -7.93 17.42
C LEU A 125 -10.69 -6.42 17.60
N VAL A 126 -11.38 -5.76 16.66
CA VAL A 126 -11.56 -4.32 16.60
C VAL A 126 -12.88 -4.05 15.92
N GLU A 127 -13.56 -2.97 16.32
CA GLU A 127 -14.86 -2.63 15.76
C GLU A 127 -14.84 -2.50 14.23
N ASN A 128 -15.86 -3.06 13.60
CA ASN A 128 -16.11 -2.93 12.15
C ASN A 128 -15.00 -3.49 11.24
N ILE A 129 -14.22 -4.47 11.70
CA ILE A 129 -13.32 -5.20 10.80
C ILE A 129 -14.13 -5.97 9.76
N ILE A 130 -13.66 -5.91 8.52
CA ILE A 130 -14.00 -6.88 7.50
C ILE A 130 -12.74 -7.60 7.05
N ALA A 131 -12.88 -8.88 6.73
CA ALA A 131 -11.78 -9.68 6.22
C ALA A 131 -12.17 -10.42 4.94
N PHE A 132 -11.21 -10.53 4.02
CA PHE A 132 -11.32 -11.29 2.78
C PHE A 132 -10.07 -12.11 2.58
N ALA A 133 -10.24 -13.35 2.13
CA ALA A 133 -9.13 -14.22 1.77
C ALA A 133 -9.37 -14.87 0.40
N HIS A 134 -8.30 -15.25 -0.29
CA HIS A 134 -8.43 -16.14 -1.43
C HIS A 134 -8.90 -17.55 -0.99
N ASP A 135 -8.38 -18.01 0.15
CA ASP A 135 -8.79 -19.24 0.84
C ASP A 135 -9.46 -18.86 2.19
N PRO A 136 -10.81 -18.79 2.25
CA PRO A 136 -11.51 -18.40 3.47
C PRO A 136 -11.32 -19.36 4.64
N ALA A 137 -11.25 -20.66 4.40
CA ALA A 137 -11.11 -21.66 5.46
C ALA A 137 -9.75 -21.53 6.15
N TRP A 138 -8.70 -21.31 5.35
CA TRP A 138 -7.39 -20.94 5.88
C TRP A 138 -7.44 -19.61 6.64
N GLY A 139 -8.07 -18.59 6.06
CA GLY A 139 -8.21 -17.27 6.69
C GLY A 139 -8.90 -17.34 8.06
N GLU A 140 -9.96 -18.13 8.20
CA GLU A 140 -10.66 -18.37 9.46
C GLU A 140 -9.76 -19.03 10.49
N THR A 141 -9.05 -20.09 10.11
CA THR A 141 -8.12 -20.81 10.98
C THR A 141 -6.98 -19.90 11.44
N PHE A 142 -6.41 -19.12 10.50
CA PHE A 142 -5.33 -18.18 10.77
C PHE A 142 -5.77 -17.07 11.73
N LEU A 143 -6.97 -16.52 11.55
CA LEU A 143 -7.50 -15.47 12.41
C LEU A 143 -7.99 -15.99 13.77
N ALA A 144 -8.28 -17.29 13.89
CA ALA A 144 -8.63 -17.91 15.17
C ALA A 144 -7.43 -18.03 16.14
N ASP A 145 -6.19 -17.97 15.64
CA ASP A 145 -4.99 -18.05 16.48
C ASP A 145 -4.81 -16.78 17.34
N THR A 146 -4.83 -16.95 18.66
CA THR A 146 -4.62 -15.87 19.65
C THR A 146 -3.32 -15.07 19.47
N ALA A 147 -2.25 -15.69 18.99
CA ALA A 147 -0.99 -15.01 18.72
C ALA A 147 -1.15 -14.05 17.52
N VAL A 148 -1.81 -14.51 16.45
CA VAL A 148 -2.17 -13.70 15.27
C VAL A 148 -3.06 -12.53 15.70
N GLN A 149 -4.10 -12.81 16.49
CA GLN A 149 -5.03 -11.79 16.99
C GLN A 149 -4.32 -10.68 17.76
N SER A 150 -3.36 -11.02 18.63
CA SER A 150 -2.61 -10.04 19.44
C SER A 150 -1.81 -9.07 18.56
N HIS A 151 -1.16 -9.57 17.50
CA HIS A 151 -0.43 -8.72 16.55
C HIS A 151 -1.36 -7.89 15.67
N LEU A 152 -2.52 -8.44 15.27
CA LEU A 152 -3.53 -7.70 14.52
C LEU A 152 -4.13 -6.56 15.34
N ILE A 153 -4.43 -6.78 16.62
CA ILE A 153 -4.93 -5.72 17.52
C ILE A 153 -3.92 -4.58 17.61
N LEU A 154 -2.63 -4.90 17.77
CA LEU A 154 -1.56 -3.91 17.81
C LEU A 154 -1.51 -3.05 16.54
N LEU A 155 -1.68 -3.66 15.36
CA LEU A 155 -1.61 -2.96 14.07
C LEU A 155 -2.93 -2.25 13.70
N MET A 156 -4.08 -2.73 14.15
CA MET A 156 -5.40 -2.27 13.72
C MET A 156 -6.11 -1.39 14.76
N ASN A 157 -5.69 -1.42 16.02
CA ASN A 157 -6.32 -0.68 17.13
C ASN A 157 -5.29 0.09 17.98
N HIS A 158 -4.15 0.48 17.39
CA HIS A 158 -3.16 1.25 18.14
C HIS A 158 -3.78 2.59 18.58
N PRO A 159 -3.78 2.93 19.88
CA PRO A 159 -4.50 4.09 20.42
C PRO A 159 -4.01 5.43 19.87
N THR A 160 -2.80 5.47 19.31
CA THR A 160 -2.24 6.67 18.68
C THR A 160 -2.52 6.75 17.18
N LEU A 161 -2.93 5.67 16.52
CA LEU A 161 -3.10 5.67 15.07
C LEU A 161 -4.51 6.10 14.66
N PRO A 162 -4.65 6.93 13.60
CA PRO A 162 -5.95 7.33 13.11
C PRO A 162 -6.69 6.13 12.49
N PRO A 163 -8.04 6.10 12.58
CA PRO A 163 -8.84 5.06 11.95
C PRO A 163 -8.59 5.00 10.44
N GLY A 164 -8.43 3.80 9.89
CA GLY A 164 -8.10 3.60 8.48
C GLY A 164 -6.89 2.68 8.23
N ALA A 165 -6.32 2.11 9.29
CA ALA A 165 -5.33 1.05 9.17
C ALA A 165 -5.91 -0.17 8.43
N ALA A 166 -5.07 -0.82 7.64
CA ALA A 166 -5.41 -2.07 6.99
C ALA A 166 -4.17 -2.93 6.83
N THR A 167 -4.35 -4.24 6.95
CA THR A 167 -3.31 -5.23 6.72
C THR A 167 -3.68 -6.13 5.55
N PHE A 168 -2.70 -6.48 4.74
CA PHE A 168 -2.87 -7.27 3.54
C PHE A 168 -1.74 -8.27 3.42
N LEU A 169 -2.07 -9.51 3.09
CA LEU A 169 -1.16 -10.43 2.47
C LEU A 169 -1.38 -10.35 0.96
N SER A 170 -0.33 -10.04 0.23
CA SER A 170 -0.21 -10.27 -1.20
C SER A 170 0.76 -11.43 -1.42
N PRO A 171 0.78 -12.08 -2.60
CA PRO A 171 1.72 -13.15 -2.85
C PRO A 171 3.16 -12.68 -2.62
N GLY A 172 3.86 -13.32 -1.68
CA GLY A 172 5.24 -13.00 -1.35
C GLY A 172 5.43 -11.89 -0.31
N LYS A 173 4.36 -11.26 0.18
CA LYS A 173 4.50 -10.03 0.99
C LYS A 173 3.35 -9.79 1.94
N TRP A 174 3.70 -9.54 3.21
CA TRP A 174 2.77 -8.99 4.19
C TRP A 174 2.91 -7.47 4.24
N GLN A 175 1.80 -6.76 4.28
CA GLN A 175 1.75 -5.30 4.21
C GLN A 175 0.80 -4.75 5.27
N TRP A 176 1.17 -3.63 5.84
CA TRP A 176 0.31 -2.84 6.71
C TRP A 176 0.38 -1.38 6.29
N THR A 177 -0.78 -0.79 6.08
CA THR A 177 -0.93 0.62 5.72
C THR A 177 -1.69 1.31 6.82
N THR A 178 -1.26 2.52 7.18
CA THR A 178 -1.96 3.33 8.18
C THR A 178 -1.80 4.82 7.86
N PRO A 179 -2.81 5.65 8.15
CA PRO A 179 -2.55 7.06 8.38
C PRO A 179 -1.47 7.23 9.45
N ALA A 180 -0.61 8.23 9.30
CA ALA A 180 0.45 8.50 10.25
C ALA A 180 0.46 9.97 10.66
N MET A 181 0.61 10.22 11.95
CA MET A 181 0.89 11.54 12.51
C MET A 181 2.32 11.59 13.03
N PRO A 182 2.98 12.76 13.01
CA PRO A 182 4.32 12.92 13.57
C PRO A 182 4.45 12.43 15.02
N SER A 183 3.41 12.64 15.83
CA SER A 183 3.35 12.18 17.23
C SER A 183 3.43 10.66 17.41
N ASP A 184 3.16 9.89 16.36
CA ASP A 184 3.07 8.43 16.45
C ASP A 184 4.46 7.77 16.40
N PHE A 185 5.47 8.50 15.91
CA PHE A 185 6.80 7.93 15.66
C PHE A 185 7.67 7.97 16.92
N THR A 186 7.66 6.84 17.64
CA THR A 186 8.64 6.51 18.67
C THR A 186 9.44 5.27 18.25
N PRO A 187 10.72 5.14 18.67
CA PRO A 187 11.52 3.94 18.39
C PRO A 187 10.85 2.65 18.88
N GLU A 188 10.15 2.71 20.01
CA GLU A 188 9.43 1.58 20.60
C GLU A 188 8.24 1.17 19.73
N ALA A 189 7.39 2.13 19.34
CA ALA A 189 6.23 1.85 18.49
C ALA A 189 6.65 1.33 17.11
N ALA A 190 7.66 1.96 16.49
CA ALA A 190 8.20 1.52 15.20
C ALA A 190 8.68 0.06 15.25
N ARG A 191 9.43 -0.30 16.31
CA ARG A 191 9.87 -1.67 16.54
C ARG A 191 8.70 -2.64 16.71
N GLN A 192 7.69 -2.25 17.50
CA GLN A 192 6.50 -3.07 17.72
C GLN A 192 5.74 -3.32 16.42
N TRP A 193 5.57 -2.33 15.56
CA TRP A 193 4.87 -2.48 14.28
C TRP A 193 5.62 -3.41 13.32
N VAL A 194 6.94 -3.20 13.16
CA VAL A 194 7.76 -4.05 12.28
C VAL A 194 7.78 -5.50 12.79
N ASN A 195 7.97 -5.70 14.09
CA ASN A 195 7.96 -7.03 14.68
C ASN A 195 6.59 -7.70 14.58
N ALA A 196 5.50 -6.99 14.84
CA ALA A 196 4.15 -7.54 14.69
C ALA A 196 3.89 -8.01 13.26
N LEU A 197 4.30 -7.24 12.25
CA LEU A 197 4.18 -7.64 10.85
C LEU A 197 5.05 -8.87 10.53
N GLY A 198 6.27 -8.92 11.05
CA GLY A 198 7.17 -10.07 10.92
C GLY A 198 6.62 -11.34 11.59
N HIS A 199 5.96 -11.20 12.75
CA HIS A 199 5.30 -12.32 13.42
C HIS A 199 4.08 -12.82 12.65
N LEU A 200 3.29 -11.92 12.05
CA LEU A 200 2.19 -12.31 11.17
C LEU A 200 2.69 -13.08 9.93
N ALA A 201 3.77 -12.61 9.30
CA ALA A 201 4.42 -13.33 8.20
C ALA A 201 4.90 -14.72 8.64
N ALA A 202 5.59 -14.81 9.78
CA ALA A 202 6.07 -16.09 10.32
C ALA A 202 4.92 -17.04 10.72
N ALA A 203 3.81 -16.52 11.24
CA ALA A 203 2.63 -17.31 11.56
C ALA A 203 1.99 -17.88 10.28
N ALA A 204 1.87 -17.06 9.24
CA ALA A 204 1.30 -17.49 7.97
C ALA A 204 2.15 -18.58 7.29
N GLU A 205 3.47 -18.59 7.53
CA GLU A 205 4.39 -19.62 7.03
C GLU A 205 4.26 -20.96 7.75
N LYS A 206 3.97 -20.95 9.06
CA LYS A 206 3.76 -22.17 9.84
C LYS A 206 2.50 -22.90 9.42
N THR A 207 1.50 -22.15 8.98
CA THR A 207 0.23 -22.66 8.49
C THR A 207 -0.05 -22.06 7.12
N PRO A 208 0.62 -22.49 6.04
CA PRO A 208 0.40 -21.92 4.72
C PRO A 208 -0.98 -22.35 4.17
N PRO A 209 -1.63 -21.49 3.36
CA PRO A 209 -2.86 -21.86 2.66
C PRO A 209 -2.60 -22.97 1.64
N MET A 210 -3.63 -23.77 1.36
CA MET A 210 -3.50 -24.90 0.44
C MET A 210 -3.24 -24.48 -1.01
N THR A 211 -3.79 -23.32 -1.41
CA THR A 211 -3.68 -22.84 -2.80
C THR A 211 -2.70 -21.69 -2.89
N ALA A 212 -1.60 -21.92 -3.62
CA ALA A 212 -0.68 -20.87 -3.98
C ALA A 212 -1.28 -19.96 -5.06
N VAL A 213 -1.17 -18.66 -4.83
CA VAL A 213 -1.74 -17.62 -5.67
C VAL A 213 -0.60 -16.86 -6.34
N GLN A 214 -0.62 -16.80 -7.66
CA GLN A 214 0.41 -16.07 -8.40
C GLN A 214 0.21 -14.56 -8.26
N PRO A 215 1.31 -13.78 -8.13
CA PRO A 215 1.23 -12.32 -8.14
C PRO A 215 0.71 -11.87 -9.50
N SER A 216 -0.25 -10.93 -9.45
CA SER A 216 -0.76 -10.25 -10.63
C SER A 216 0.33 -9.39 -11.27
N TRP A 217 0.14 -8.98 -12.53
CA TRP A 217 1.10 -8.12 -13.23
C TRP A 217 1.44 -6.84 -12.45
N LEU A 218 0.43 -6.21 -11.82
CA LEU A 218 0.61 -5.03 -10.97
C LEU A 218 1.41 -5.33 -9.70
N GLU A 219 1.22 -6.50 -9.08
CA GLU A 219 1.96 -6.92 -7.89
C GLU A 219 3.41 -7.31 -8.24
N ARG A 220 3.67 -7.78 -9.47
CA ARG A 220 5.03 -8.07 -9.96
C ARG A 220 5.84 -6.81 -10.28
N GLN A 221 5.19 -5.67 -10.50
CA GLN A 221 5.91 -4.44 -10.80
C GLN A 221 6.56 -3.86 -9.55
N ASN A 222 7.89 -3.98 -9.48
CA ASN A 222 8.71 -3.20 -8.57
C ASN A 222 8.55 -1.68 -8.84
N PRO A 223 8.70 -0.83 -7.82
CA PRO A 223 8.56 0.63 -7.98
C PRO A 223 9.57 1.28 -8.94
N LYS A 224 10.64 0.56 -9.34
CA LYS A 224 11.62 1.02 -10.33
C LYS A 224 11.12 0.89 -11.79
N THR A 225 10.17 0.00 -12.07
CA THR A 225 9.71 -0.30 -13.44
C THR A 225 8.43 0.44 -13.83
N SER A 226 7.68 0.95 -12.85
CA SER A 226 6.39 1.64 -13.05
C SER A 226 6.53 2.95 -13.82
N ALA A 227 7.64 3.68 -13.67
CA ALA A 227 7.88 4.91 -14.44
C ALA A 227 8.07 4.65 -15.95
N PHE A 228 8.70 3.52 -16.32
CA PHE A 228 9.00 3.19 -17.70
C PHE A 228 7.77 2.66 -18.45
N VAL A 229 6.95 1.84 -17.79
CA VAL A 229 5.76 1.23 -18.40
C VAL A 229 4.61 2.23 -18.54
N VAL A 230 4.42 3.15 -17.59
CA VAL A 230 3.44 4.24 -17.72
C VAL A 230 3.86 5.19 -18.86
N ALA A 231 5.16 5.48 -18.99
CA ALA A 231 5.65 6.30 -20.12
C ALA A 231 5.38 5.62 -21.48
N ILE A 232 5.64 4.32 -21.63
CA ILE A 232 5.38 3.59 -22.87
C ILE A 232 3.87 3.48 -23.17
N ALA A 233 3.03 3.23 -22.16
CA ALA A 233 1.59 3.14 -22.34
C ALA A 233 0.97 4.49 -22.76
N PHE A 234 1.49 5.62 -22.23
CA PHE A 234 1.06 6.96 -22.67
C PHE A 234 1.62 7.35 -24.04
N LEU A 235 2.87 6.99 -24.33
CA LEU A 235 3.53 7.34 -25.59
C LEU A 235 3.01 6.54 -26.79
N PHE A 236 2.62 5.28 -26.59
CA PHE A 236 2.22 4.40 -27.69
C PHE A 236 0.77 3.93 -27.62
N GLY A 237 0.23 3.71 -26.41
CA GLY A 237 -1.13 3.16 -26.25
C GLY A 237 -2.23 4.15 -26.62
N ILE A 238 -2.13 5.40 -26.16
CA ILE A 238 -3.12 6.44 -26.43
C ILE A 238 -3.17 6.85 -27.92
N PRO A 239 -2.04 7.14 -28.60
CA PRO A 239 -2.08 7.46 -30.03
C PRO A 239 -2.52 6.28 -30.89
N PHE A 240 -2.20 5.03 -30.52
CA PHE A 240 -2.68 3.85 -31.25
C PHE A 240 -4.20 3.65 -31.11
N LEU A 241 -4.76 3.86 -29.91
CA LEU A 241 -6.20 3.80 -29.67
C LEU A 241 -6.95 4.92 -30.39
N LEU A 242 -6.40 6.14 -30.39
CA LEU A 242 -6.96 7.26 -31.15
C LEU A 242 -6.89 7.01 -32.66
N PHE A 243 -5.78 6.46 -33.16
CA PHE A 243 -5.64 6.09 -34.57
C PHE A 243 -6.69 5.04 -34.98
N MET A 244 -6.86 3.97 -34.17
CA MET A 244 -7.87 2.94 -34.44
C MET A 244 -9.30 3.50 -34.36
N CYS A 245 -9.61 4.34 -33.37
CA CYS A 245 -10.93 4.97 -33.25
C CYS A 245 -11.25 5.95 -34.38
N CYS A 246 -10.27 6.63 -34.96
CA CYS A 246 -10.49 7.57 -36.06
C CYS A 246 -10.49 6.87 -37.44
N MET A 247 -9.65 5.87 -37.64
CA MET A 247 -9.49 5.22 -38.94
C MET A 247 -10.55 4.15 -39.20
N LEU A 248 -11.02 3.41 -38.19
CA LEU A 248 -12.06 2.38 -38.38
C LEU A 248 -13.39 2.93 -38.92
N PRO A 249 -13.93 4.06 -38.41
CA PRO A 249 -15.14 4.67 -38.97
C PRO A 249 -14.91 5.22 -40.39
N ALA A 250 -13.75 5.82 -40.64
CA ALA A 250 -13.39 6.34 -41.97
C ALA A 250 -13.27 5.23 -43.01
N LEU A 251 -12.67 4.10 -42.65
CA LEU A 251 -12.57 2.92 -43.51
C LEU A 251 -13.95 2.30 -43.78
N MET A 252 -14.78 2.18 -42.73
CA MET A 252 -16.17 1.71 -42.85
C MET A 252 -16.99 2.60 -43.80
N LEU A 253 -16.85 3.93 -43.70
CA LEU A 253 -17.54 4.88 -44.58
C LEU A 253 -17.08 4.79 -46.04
N VAL A 254 -15.78 4.60 -46.29
CA VAL A 254 -15.25 4.41 -47.65
C VAL A 254 -15.74 3.09 -48.26
N PHE A 255 -15.78 2.01 -47.49
CA PHE A 255 -16.29 0.72 -47.97
C PHE A 255 -17.82 0.69 -48.16
N LEU A 256 -18.57 1.49 -47.39
CA LEU A 256 -20.03 1.59 -47.53
C LEU A 256 -20.46 2.50 -48.70
N ASN A 257 -19.67 3.54 -49.04
CA ASN A 257 -19.93 4.42 -50.18
C ASN A 257 -19.37 3.90 -51.52
N ALA A 258 -18.59 2.80 -51.50
CA ALA A 258 -18.03 2.16 -52.69
C ALA A 258 -18.90 1.02 -53.25
N ARG A 259 -20.14 0.87 -52.76
CA ARG A 259 -21.20 0.04 -53.33
C ARG A 259 -22.33 0.91 -53.85
#